data_AF-A0A399YT79-F1
#
_entry.id   AF-A0A399YT79-F1
#
_cell.length_a   1.000
_cell.length_b   1.000
_cell.length_c   1.000
_cell.angle_alpha   90.00
_cell.angle_beta   90.00
_cell.angle_gamma   90.00
#
_symmetry.space_group_name_H-M   'P 1'
#
loop_
_entity.id
_entity.type
_entity.pdbx_description
1 polymer ?
#
loop_
_entity_poly.entity_id
_entity_poly.type
_entity_poly.pdbx_seq_one_letter_code
_entity_poly.pdbx_strand_id
1 'polypeptide(L)'
;MTQHISSEKARAGWRELLDRVAAGEHVVIERYGRPVAVIAPYREGVAVREPAPTYDIDREHLKSEIVAEVLAELEAAQLEPISWREGLDELRHLAKDSGSPFADMTTDEIVEKMRETRREIFEAEYAHLYR
;
A
#
# COMPACT_ATOMS: atom_id res chain seq x y z
N MET A 1 13.24 -23.10 -5.11
CA MET A 1 12.71 -24.27 -4.37
C MET A 1 12.54 -23.86 -2.92
N THR A 2 11.46 -24.27 -2.27
CA THR A 2 11.15 -23.90 -0.87
C THR A 2 11.62 -25.03 0.05
N GLN A 3 12.60 -24.78 0.92
CA GLN A 3 13.08 -25.75 1.90
C GLN A 3 12.48 -25.49 3.28
N HIS A 4 12.22 -26.56 4.04
CA HIS A 4 11.68 -26.48 5.39
C HIS A 4 12.75 -26.91 6.40
N ILE A 5 12.97 -26.11 7.44
CA ILE A 5 13.95 -26.42 8.50
C ILE A 5 13.38 -26.09 9.88
N SER A 6 13.80 -26.81 10.92
CA SER A 6 13.42 -26.46 12.28
C SER A 6 14.12 -25.19 12.77
N SER A 7 13.46 -24.45 13.67
CA SER A 7 14.01 -23.24 14.30
C SER A 7 15.34 -23.49 15.02
N GLU A 8 15.51 -24.66 15.63
CA GLU A 8 16.76 -25.06 16.27
C GLU A 8 17.89 -25.22 15.24
N LYS A 9 17.62 -25.90 14.12
CA LYS A 9 18.57 -26.07 13.02
C LYS A 9 18.90 -24.74 12.33
N ALA A 10 17.91 -23.86 12.21
CA ALA A 10 18.09 -22.51 11.69
C ALA A 10 19.08 -21.71 12.54
N ARG A 11 18.94 -21.78 13.87
CA ARG A 11 19.81 -21.07 14.81
C ARG A 11 21.23 -21.64 14.81
N ALA A 12 21.37 -22.96 14.73
CA ALA A 12 22.68 -23.62 14.72
C ALA A 12 23.48 -23.34 13.43
N GLY A 13 22.81 -23.29 12.28
CA GLY A 13 23.43 -23.09 10.96
C GLY A 13 23.16 -21.72 10.34
N TRP A 14 23.09 -20.66 11.15
CA TRP A 14 22.58 -19.36 10.69
C TRP A 14 23.34 -18.78 9.50
N ARG A 15 24.68 -18.88 9.49
CA ARG A 15 25.52 -18.38 8.39
C ARG A 15 25.24 -19.13 7.08
N GLU A 16 25.26 -20.45 7.09
CA GLU A 16 24.99 -21.29 5.91
C GLU A 16 23.56 -21.10 5.39
N LEU A 17 22.60 -20.83 6.29
CA LEU A 17 21.25 -20.47 5.90
C LEU A 17 21.24 -19.16 5.10
N LEU A 18 21.94 -18.12 5.58
CA LEU A 18 22.00 -16.83 4.90
C LEU A 18 22.70 -16.94 3.53
N ASP A 19 23.77 -17.72 3.43
CA ASP A 19 24.49 -17.93 2.16
C ASP A 19 23.58 -18.59 1.11
N ARG A 20 22.78 -19.59 1.51
CA ARG A 20 21.79 -20.23 0.63
C ARG A 20 20.66 -19.28 0.22
N VAL A 21 20.16 -18.49 1.16
CA VAL A 21 19.13 -17.48 0.86
C VAL A 21 19.69 -16.42 -0.10
N ALA A 22 20.93 -15.97 0.09
CA ALA A 22 21.59 -15.04 -0.81
C ALA A 22 21.75 -15.63 -2.23
N ALA A 23 21.94 -16.95 -2.34
CA ALA A 23 21.96 -17.67 -3.61
C ALA A 23 20.59 -17.82 -4.29
N GLY A 24 19.51 -17.34 -3.66
CA GLY A 24 18.16 -17.33 -4.24
C GLY A 24 17.19 -18.35 -3.65
N GLU A 25 17.57 -19.07 -2.59
CA GLU A 25 16.68 -20.05 -1.95
C GLU A 25 15.66 -19.39 -1.00
N HIS A 26 14.45 -19.97 -0.96
CA HIS A 26 13.44 -19.62 0.04
C HIS A 26 13.42 -20.68 1.12
N VAL A 27 13.55 -20.28 2.39
CA VAL A 27 13.62 -21.20 3.53
C VAL A 27 12.49 -20.92 4.51
N VAL A 28 11.64 -21.91 4.74
CA VAL A 28 10.59 -21.91 5.77
C VAL A 28 11.19 -22.40 7.07
N ILE A 29 11.06 -21.61 8.12
CA ILE A 29 11.42 -22.00 9.49
C ILE A 29 10.17 -22.55 10.18
N GLU A 30 10.32 -23.71 10.80
CA GLU A 30 9.28 -24.39 11.54
C GLU A 30 9.57 -24.46 13.04
N ARG A 31 8.53 -24.37 13.86
CA ARG A 31 8.59 -24.65 15.30
C ARG A 31 7.51 -25.67 15.65
N TYR A 32 7.91 -26.78 16.25
CA TYR A 32 7.01 -27.91 16.57
C TYR A 32 6.23 -28.42 15.33
N GLY A 33 6.89 -28.51 14.17
CA GLY A 33 6.29 -28.99 12.92
C GLY A 33 5.30 -28.03 12.27
N ARG A 34 5.26 -26.76 12.70
CA ARG A 34 4.42 -25.70 12.10
C ARG A 34 5.30 -24.61 11.50
N PRO A 35 5.02 -24.15 10.26
CA PRO A 35 5.67 -22.98 9.69
C PRO A 35 5.45 -21.74 10.57
N VAL A 36 6.53 -21.04 10.92
CA VAL A 36 6.48 -19.82 11.75
C VAL A 36 7.11 -18.60 11.08
N ALA A 37 8.04 -18.80 10.15
CA ALA A 37 8.65 -17.72 9.39
C ALA A 37 9.14 -18.21 8.03
N VAL A 38 9.34 -17.30 7.09
CA VAL A 38 10.00 -17.55 5.81
C VAL A 38 11.15 -16.56 5.67
N ILE A 39 12.31 -17.06 5.29
CA ILE A 39 13.47 -16.25 4.93
C ILE A 39 13.61 -16.32 3.40
N ALA A 40 13.64 -15.15 2.78
CA ALA A 40 13.71 -14.97 1.34
C ALA A 40 14.90 -14.07 0.98
N PRO A 41 15.45 -14.19 -0.24
CA PRO A 41 16.47 -13.27 -0.71
C PRO A 41 15.91 -11.85 -0.72
N TYR A 42 16.67 -10.90 -0.17
CA TYR A 42 16.30 -9.50 -0.31
C TYR A 42 16.38 -9.09 -1.78
N ARG A 43 15.31 -8.50 -2.30
CA ARG A 43 15.28 -7.89 -3.64
C ARG A 43 14.75 -6.48 -3.50
N GLU A 44 15.49 -5.54 -4.06
CA GLU A 44 15.11 -4.14 -4.11
C GLU A 44 13.77 -4.02 -4.86
N GLY A 45 12.77 -3.34 -4.26
CA GLY A 45 11.43 -3.21 -4.83
C GLY A 45 10.44 -4.35 -4.50
N VAL A 46 10.78 -5.31 -3.64
CA VAL A 46 9.76 -6.23 -3.10
C VAL A 46 8.90 -5.47 -2.10
N ALA A 47 7.68 -5.14 -2.53
CA ALA A 47 6.64 -4.68 -1.62
C ALA A 47 6.31 -5.82 -0.66
N VAL A 48 6.86 -5.77 0.56
CA VAL A 48 6.34 -6.52 1.70
C VAL A 48 4.95 -5.96 1.95
N ARG A 49 3.95 -6.53 1.28
CA ARG A 49 2.56 -6.18 1.50
C ARG A 49 2.18 -6.74 2.86
N GLU A 50 1.69 -5.88 3.75
CA GLU A 50 0.84 -6.35 4.84
C GLU A 50 -0.26 -7.22 4.22
N PRO A 51 -0.67 -8.31 4.88
CA PRO A 51 -1.87 -9.04 4.47
C PRO A 51 -3.04 -8.06 4.58
N ALA A 52 -3.35 -7.41 3.46
CA ALA A 52 -4.58 -6.67 3.34
C ALA A 52 -5.72 -7.66 3.61
N PRO A 53 -6.76 -7.28 4.36
CA PRO A 53 -7.91 -8.13 4.55
C PRO A 53 -8.37 -8.65 3.19
N THR A 54 -8.31 -9.97 3.01
CA THR A 54 -8.87 -10.62 1.83
C THR A 54 -10.37 -10.56 2.02
N TYR A 55 -10.98 -9.49 1.54
CA TYR A 55 -12.42 -9.44 1.47
C TYR A 55 -12.86 -10.42 0.38
N ASP A 56 -13.48 -11.53 0.78
CA ASP A 56 -14.18 -12.47 -0.10
C ASP A 56 -15.50 -11.85 -0.55
N ILE A 57 -15.38 -10.72 -1.25
CA ILE A 57 -16.52 -10.04 -1.88
C ILE A 57 -16.47 -10.41 -3.35
N ASP A 58 -17.61 -10.83 -3.88
CA ASP A 58 -17.81 -10.84 -5.31
C ASP A 58 -17.68 -9.39 -5.81
N ARG A 59 -16.48 -9.05 -6.25
CA ARG A 59 -16.11 -7.70 -6.69
C ARG A 59 -16.97 -7.23 -7.84
N GLU A 60 -17.45 -8.15 -8.67
CA GLU A 60 -18.27 -7.80 -9.81
C GLU A 60 -19.70 -7.47 -9.35
N HIS A 61 -20.23 -8.23 -8.40
CA HIS A 61 -21.49 -7.91 -7.76
C HIS A 61 -21.44 -6.57 -7.01
N LEU A 62 -20.43 -6.35 -6.17
CA LEU A 62 -20.27 -5.09 -5.42
C LEU A 62 -20.12 -3.88 -6.36
N LYS A 63 -19.33 -4.01 -7.44
CA LYS A 63 -19.24 -2.96 -8.45
C LYS A 63 -20.60 -2.68 -9.08
N SER A 64 -21.36 -3.72 -9.43
CA SER A 64 -22.66 -3.56 -10.05
C SER A 64 -23.66 -2.85 -9.13
N GLU A 65 -23.65 -3.17 -7.83
CA GLU A 65 -24.47 -2.51 -6.83
C GLU A 65 -24.10 -1.03 -6.68
N ILE A 66 -22.80 -0.72 -6.51
CA ILE A 66 -22.33 0.67 -6.39
C ILE A 66 -22.65 1.47 -7.66
N VAL A 67 -22.45 0.89 -8.84
CA VAL A 67 -22.75 1.56 -10.11
C VAL A 67 -24.24 1.83 -10.24
N ALA A 68 -25.10 0.86 -9.89
CA ALA A 68 -26.55 1.03 -9.94
C ALA A 68 -27.04 2.09 -8.95
N GLU A 69 -26.51 2.10 -7.73
CA GLU A 69 -26.81 3.10 -6.70
C GLU A 69 -26.43 4.51 -7.17
N VAL A 70 -25.18 4.68 -7.64
CA VAL A 70 -24.69 5.98 -8.13
C VAL A 70 -25.47 6.45 -9.35
N LEU A 71 -25.82 5.56 -10.29
CA LEU A 71 -26.67 5.90 -11.44
C LEU A 71 -28.06 6.36 -11.01
N ALA A 72 -28.69 5.66 -10.07
CA ALA A 72 -30.01 6.03 -9.56
C ALA A 72 -29.99 7.40 -8.86
N GLU A 73 -28.93 7.69 -8.09
CA GLU A 73 -28.75 9.01 -7.46
C GLU A 73 -28.54 10.11 -8.52
N LEU A 74 -27.72 9.86 -9.54
CA LEU A 74 -27.49 10.81 -10.63
C LEU A 74 -28.76 11.08 -11.46
N GLU A 75 -29.55 10.04 -11.74
CA GLU A 75 -30.84 10.19 -12.43
C GLU A 75 -31.86 10.97 -11.57
N ALA A 76 -31.94 10.67 -10.27
CA ALA A 76 -32.82 11.38 -9.35
C ALA A 76 -32.42 12.85 -9.15
N ALA A 77 -31.12 13.15 -9.21
CA ALA A 77 -30.60 14.50 -9.07
C ALA A 77 -30.92 15.41 -10.27
N GLN A 78 -31.41 14.84 -11.40
CA GLN A 78 -31.78 15.60 -12.62
C GLN A 78 -30.74 16.66 -12.98
N LEU A 79 -29.47 16.29 -12.89
CA LEU A 79 -28.36 17.22 -13.11
C LEU A 79 -28.32 17.61 -14.58
N GLU A 80 -28.27 18.92 -14.83
CA GLU A 80 -27.97 19.42 -16.17
C GLU A 80 -26.54 18.97 -16.54
N PRO A 81 -26.32 18.36 -17.72
CA PRO A 81 -25.00 17.92 -18.14
C PRO A 81 -24.06 19.12 -18.27
N ILE A 82 -23.13 19.28 -17.33
CA ILE A 82 -22.05 20.24 -17.45
C ILE A 82 -20.96 19.69 -18.37
N SER A 83 -20.28 20.57 -19.10
CA SER A 83 -19.11 20.12 -19.85
C SER A 83 -17.98 19.71 -18.89
N TRP A 84 -17.11 18.81 -19.35
CA TRP A 84 -15.96 18.38 -18.56
C TRP A 84 -15.06 19.54 -18.10
N ARG A 85 -14.98 20.62 -18.89
CA ARG A 85 -14.23 21.82 -18.51
C ARG A 85 -14.89 22.57 -17.35
N GLU A 86 -16.20 22.77 -17.42
CA GLU A 86 -16.96 23.47 -16.37
C GLU A 86 -16.90 22.68 -15.05
N GLY A 87 -17.10 21.36 -15.10
CA GLY A 87 -17.00 20.52 -13.91
C GLY A 87 -15.59 20.48 -13.31
N LEU A 88 -14.55 20.51 -14.14
CA LEU A 88 -13.17 20.56 -13.65
C LEU A 88 -12.84 21.89 -12.97
N ASP A 89 -13.34 23.01 -13.51
CA ASP A 89 -13.14 24.32 -12.92
C ASP A 89 -13.94 24.47 -11.62
N GLU A 90 -15.16 23.92 -11.54
CA GLU A 90 -15.95 23.87 -10.31
C GLU A 90 -15.28 23.03 -9.22
N LEU A 91 -14.76 21.83 -9.56
CA LEU A 91 -13.98 21.02 -8.64
C LEU A 91 -12.72 21.74 -8.13
N ARG A 92 -12.04 22.51 -8.98
CA ARG A 92 -10.91 23.34 -8.57
C ARG A 92 -11.32 24.44 -7.60
N HIS A 93 -12.48 25.07 -7.82
CA HIS A 93 -13.03 26.06 -6.89
C HIS A 93 -13.37 25.43 -5.53
N LEU A 94 -14.06 24.29 -5.53
CA LEU A 94 -14.38 23.55 -4.31
C LEU A 94 -13.13 23.09 -3.55
N ALA A 95 -12.09 22.65 -4.27
CA ALA A 95 -10.81 22.26 -3.67
C ALA A 95 -10.11 23.46 -3.00
N LYS A 96 -10.21 24.66 -3.57
CA LYS A 96 -9.72 25.91 -2.95
C LYS A 96 -10.52 26.29 -1.72
N ASP A 97 -11.85 26.24 -1.82
CA ASP A 97 -12.75 26.65 -0.73
C ASP A 97 -12.77 25.69 0.46
N SER A 98 -12.45 24.41 0.24
CA SER A 98 -12.31 23.41 1.30
C SER A 98 -11.08 23.63 2.21
N GLY A 99 -10.24 24.62 1.92
CA GLY A 99 -9.03 24.91 2.68
C GLY A 99 -7.91 23.90 2.45
N SER A 100 -7.93 23.20 1.30
CA SER A 100 -6.89 22.24 0.97
C SER A 100 -5.51 22.94 0.97
N PRO A 101 -4.52 22.41 1.71
CA PRO A 101 -3.18 22.99 1.78
C PRO A 101 -2.39 22.87 0.47
N PHE A 102 -3.00 22.28 -0.57
CA PHE A 102 -2.45 22.02 -1.89
C PHE A 102 -3.15 22.80 -3.01
N ALA A 103 -4.19 23.59 -2.71
CA ALA A 103 -5.11 24.11 -3.71
C ALA A 103 -4.48 25.10 -4.72
N ASP A 104 -3.41 25.78 -4.32
CA ASP A 104 -2.65 26.72 -5.16
C ASP A 104 -1.25 26.21 -5.54
N MET A 105 -1.00 24.91 -5.33
CA MET A 105 0.29 24.30 -5.60
C MET A 105 0.27 23.55 -6.93
N THR A 106 1.36 23.66 -7.68
CA THR A 106 1.64 22.81 -8.84
C THR A 106 1.89 21.37 -8.38
N THR A 107 1.80 20.42 -9.31
CA THR A 107 2.08 19.00 -9.02
C THR A 107 3.47 18.80 -8.41
N ASP A 108 4.49 19.50 -8.92
CA ASP A 108 5.85 19.39 -8.42
C ASP A 108 5.97 19.93 -6.99
N GLU A 109 5.32 21.05 -6.70
CA GLU A 109 5.29 21.62 -5.34
C GLU A 109 4.54 20.70 -4.36
N ILE A 110 3.45 20.06 -4.78
CA ILE A 110 2.71 19.09 -3.96
C ILE A 110 3.60 17.89 -3.63
N VAL A 111 4.30 17.35 -4.64
CA VAL A 111 5.20 16.21 -4.47
C VAL A 111 6.32 16.55 -3.50
N GLU A 112 6.90 17.75 -3.60
CA GLU A 112 7.99 18.15 -2.72
C GLU A 112 7.50 18.35 -1.28
N LYS A 113 6.36 19.01 -1.09
CA LYS A 113 5.74 19.15 0.24
C LYS A 113 5.38 17.81 0.87
N MET A 114 4.89 16.85 0.07
CA MET A 114 4.65 15.49 0.54
C MET A 114 5.94 14.76 0.97
N ARG A 115 7.06 15.00 0.28
CA ARG A 115 8.37 14.44 0.65
C ARG A 115 8.89 15.03 1.95
N GLU A 116 8.76 16.35 2.13
CA GLU A 116 9.13 17.06 3.34
C GLU A 116 8.32 16.54 4.53
N THR A 117 6.99 16.53 4.43
CA THR A 117 6.10 16.00 5.49
C THR A 117 6.43 14.55 5.82
N ARG A 118 6.73 13.71 4.82
CA ARG A 118 7.14 12.32 5.07
C ARG A 118 8.46 12.23 5.83
N ARG A 119 9.42 13.11 5.53
CA ARG A 119 10.71 13.16 6.22
C ARG A 119 10.54 13.61 7.66
N GLU A 120 9.75 14.65 7.91
CA GLU A 120 9.44 15.13 9.26
C GLU A 120 8.78 14.05 10.12
N ILE A 121 7.78 13.34 9.58
CA ILE A 121 7.13 12.21 10.27
C ILE A 121 8.15 11.11 10.55
N PHE A 122 8.98 10.74 9.56
CA PHE A 122 10.01 9.72 9.74
C PHE A 122 11.01 10.11 10.84
N GLU A 123 11.48 11.36 10.85
CA GLU A 123 12.42 11.87 11.85
C GLU A 123 11.81 11.91 13.25
N ALA A 124 10.57 12.36 13.38
CA ALA A 124 9.88 12.45 14.66
C ALA A 124 9.51 11.07 15.23
N GLU A 125 8.98 10.17 14.39
CA GLU A 125 8.34 8.94 14.86
C GLU A 125 9.19 7.68 14.66
N TYR A 126 10.13 7.67 13.73
CA TYR A 126 10.82 6.43 13.33
C TYR A 126 12.35 6.51 13.42
N ALA A 127 12.96 7.69 13.44
CA ALA A 127 14.43 7.81 13.46
C ALA A 127 15.10 7.14 14.66
N HIS A 128 14.39 7.03 15.79
CA HIS A 128 14.89 6.34 16.98
C HIS A 128 14.97 4.81 16.82
N LEU A 129 14.31 4.23 15.82
CA LEU A 129 14.35 2.80 15.51
C LEU A 129 15.57 2.39 14.65
N TYR A 130 16.26 3.37 14.07
CA TYR A 130 17.39 3.16 13.15
C TYR A 130 18.70 3.76 13.66
N ARG A 131 18.80 4.02 14.98
CA ARG A 131 20.01 4.51 15.64
C ARG A 131 20.80 3.37 16.28
#